data_AF-A0A7Y5QN26-F1
#
_entry.id   AF-A0A7Y5QN26-F1
#
_cell.length_a   1.000
_cell.length_b   1.000
_cell.length_c   1.000
_cell.angle_alpha   90.00
_cell.angle_beta   90.00
_cell.angle_gamma   90.00
#
_symmetry.space_group_name_H-M   'P 1'
#
loop_
_entity.id
_entity.type
_entity.pdbx_description
1 polymer ?
#
loop_
_entity_poly.entity_id
_entity_poly.type
_entity_poly.pdbx_seq_one_letter_code
_entity_poly.pdbx_strand_id
1 'polypeptide(L)'
;MRRSVFLAVVAGVALLLGSYVLFTQRVIAELRGEAQRTSEMFAEVLAAQDPNVDPASALLELANHIRESGVPMIVTDAAGNPTAVANLPFDEDDPRAREWIPRLDAQNPPIMARGLGTNQVIHFGHTTLVRGLQVIPVAQVVMLAALLLAGAYAVQTRARADRERVWAGMARE
;
A
#
# COMPACT_ATOMS: atom_id res chain seq x y z
N MET A 1 38.02 6.90 13.00
CA MET A 1 37.14 5.81 12.53
C MET A 1 36.10 5.32 13.54
N ARG A 2 36.39 5.20 14.86
CA ARG A 2 35.40 4.68 15.84
C ARG A 2 34.14 5.54 16.02
N ARG A 3 34.27 6.87 16.07
CA ARG A 3 33.11 7.78 16.22
C ARG A 3 32.24 7.82 14.97
N SER A 4 32.83 7.78 13.77
CA SER A 4 32.06 7.83 12.52
C SER A 4 31.20 6.59 12.30
N VAL A 5 31.69 5.39 12.65
CA VAL A 5 30.89 4.16 12.58
C VAL A 5 29.74 4.18 13.58
N PHE A 6 29.98 4.63 14.81
CA PHE A 6 28.91 4.75 15.81
C PHE A 6 27.84 5.75 15.37
N LEU A 7 28.26 6.94 14.90
CA LEU A 7 27.32 7.95 14.38
C LEU A 7 26.54 7.44 13.17
N ALA A 8 27.16 6.67 12.28
CA ALA A 8 26.48 6.07 11.14
C ALA A 8 25.41 5.05 11.56
N VAL A 9 25.68 4.22 12.56
CA VAL A 9 24.69 3.26 13.10
C VAL A 9 23.53 4.00 13.76
N VAL A 10 23.81 5.01 14.60
CA VAL A 10 22.78 5.82 15.26
C VAL A 10 21.91 6.55 14.21
N ALA A 11 22.54 7.16 13.21
CA ALA A 11 21.82 7.80 12.11
C ALA A 11 20.96 6.80 11.32
N GLY A 12 21.48 5.60 11.05
CA GLY A 12 20.73 4.54 10.38
C GLY A 12 19.51 4.07 11.18
N VAL A 13 19.65 3.89 12.50
CA VAL A 13 18.54 3.53 13.39
C VAL A 13 17.51 4.67 13.44
N ALA A 14 17.94 5.93 13.58
CA ALA A 14 17.04 7.08 13.58
C ALA A 14 16.27 7.20 12.25
N LEU A 15 16.95 6.98 11.12
CA LEU A 15 16.32 6.96 9.80
C LEU A 15 15.31 5.82 9.66
N LEU A 16 15.63 4.63 10.18
CA LEU A 16 14.72 3.49 10.16
C LEU A 16 13.46 3.75 10.98
N LEU A 17 13.61 4.28 12.21
CA LEU A 17 12.49 4.65 13.07
C LEU A 17 11.64 5.78 12.46
N GLY A 18 12.29 6.82 11.93
CA GLY A 18 11.60 7.92 11.26
C GLY A 18 10.82 7.45 10.02
N SER A 19 11.44 6.61 9.19
CA SER A 19 10.79 5.98 8.04
C SER A 19 9.59 5.13 8.47
N TYR A 20 9.72 4.34 9.53
CA TYR A 20 8.64 3.52 10.07
C TYR A 20 7.44 4.34 10.54
N VAL A 21 7.68 5.40 11.31
CA VAL A 21 6.62 6.29 11.81
C VAL A 21 5.93 7.01 10.65
N LEU A 22 6.70 7.57 9.70
CA LEU A 22 6.15 8.26 8.53
C LEU A 22 5.30 7.32 7.66
N PHE A 23 5.78 6.10 7.43
CA PHE A 23 5.04 5.09 6.68
C PHE A 23 3.73 4.74 7.38
N THR A 24 3.78 4.46 8.69
CA THR A 24 2.60 4.12 9.49
C THR A 24 1.58 5.26 9.49
N GLN A 25 2.02 6.51 9.65
CA GLN A 25 1.13 7.67 9.60
C GLN A 25 0.47 7.83 8.23
N ARG A 26 1.21 7.63 7.14
CA ARG A 26 0.63 7.65 5.77
C ARG A 26 -0.42 6.56 5.59
N VAL A 27 -0.14 5.33 6.05
CA VAL A 27 -1.10 4.22 5.99
C VAL A 27 -2.36 4.53 6.79
N ILE A 28 -2.22 5.06 8.00
CA ILE A 28 -3.36 5.45 8.84
C ILE A 28 -4.19 6.55 8.17
N ALA A 29 -3.54 7.55 7.57
CA ALA A 29 -4.23 8.64 6.87
C ALA A 29 -5.07 8.11 5.69
N GLU A 30 -4.50 7.21 4.89
CA GLU A 30 -5.19 6.59 3.76
C GLU A 30 -6.37 5.73 4.24
N LEU A 31 -6.15 4.88 5.25
CA LEU A 31 -7.19 4.03 5.83
C LEU A 31 -8.35 4.84 6.43
N ARG A 32 -8.06 5.98 7.06
CA ARG A 32 -9.10 6.88 7.57
C ARG A 32 -9.90 7.50 6.44
N GLY A 33 -9.25 7.93 5.36
CA GLY A 33 -9.93 8.44 4.17
C GLY A 33 -10.82 7.37 3.53
N GLU A 34 -10.33 6.14 3.40
CA GLU A 34 -11.10 5.01 2.86
C GLU A 34 -12.28 4.62 3.76
N ALA A 35 -12.10 4.63 5.09
CA ALA A 35 -13.17 4.39 6.05
C ALA A 35 -14.26 5.48 6.02
N GLN A 36 -13.87 6.74 5.85
CA GLN A 36 -14.80 7.85 5.71
C GLN A 36 -15.65 7.68 4.44
N ARG A 37 -15.00 7.45 3.28
CA ARG A 37 -15.70 7.22 2.00
C ARG A 37 -16.65 6.02 2.05
N THR A 38 -16.21 4.93 2.70
CA THR A 38 -17.06 3.74 2.89
C THR A 38 -18.29 4.05 3.75
N SER A 39 -18.10 4.88 4.78
CA SER A 39 -19.18 5.31 5.67
C SER A 39 -20.14 6.27 4.97
N GLU A 40 -19.65 7.15 4.09
CA GLU A 40 -20.45 8.04 3.23
C GLU A 40 -21.32 7.20 2.27
N MET A 41 -20.74 6.22 1.57
CA MET A 41 -21.51 5.28 0.73
C MET A 41 -22.61 4.54 1.52
N PHE A 42 -22.31 4.11 2.76
CA PHE A 42 -23.30 3.46 3.63
C PHE A 42 -24.41 4.43 4.07
N ALA A 43 -24.05 5.67 4.38
CA ALA A 43 -25.02 6.70 4.76
C ALA A 43 -25.98 7.02 3.60
N GLU A 44 -25.48 7.04 2.36
CA GLU A 44 -26.30 7.23 1.16
C GLU A 44 -27.25 6.06 0.90
N VAL A 45 -26.79 4.81 1.08
CA VAL A 45 -27.68 3.63 1.02
C VAL A 45 -28.79 3.69 2.07
N LEU A 46 -28.49 4.24 3.25
CA LEU A 46 -29.48 4.44 4.31
C LEU A 46 -30.43 5.60 3.99
N ALA A 47 -29.92 6.69 3.41
CA ALA A 47 -30.72 7.83 2.96
C ALA A 47 -31.66 7.48 1.81
N ALA A 48 -31.25 6.58 0.91
CA ALA A 48 -32.09 6.05 -0.17
C ALA A 48 -33.27 5.21 0.32
N GLN A 49 -33.32 4.84 1.61
CA GLN A 49 -34.48 4.18 2.23
C GLN A 49 -35.50 5.19 2.81
N ASP A 50 -35.18 6.49 2.82
CA ASP A 50 -36.11 7.54 3.25
C ASP A 50 -37.08 7.89 2.11
N PRO A 51 -38.40 7.69 2.28
CA PRO A 51 -39.40 7.98 1.26
C PRO A 51 -39.58 9.47 0.93
N ASN A 52 -38.96 10.39 1.68
CA ASN A 52 -39.05 11.83 1.44
C ASN A 52 -37.88 12.43 0.64
N VAL A 53 -36.86 11.63 0.32
CA VAL A 53 -35.70 12.08 -0.47
C VAL A 53 -35.94 11.74 -1.94
N ASP A 54 -35.67 12.68 -2.85
CA ASP A 54 -35.76 12.43 -4.29
C ASP A 54 -34.74 11.34 -4.69
N PRO A 55 -35.18 10.14 -5.11
CA PRO A 55 -34.29 9.02 -5.36
C PRO A 55 -33.23 9.31 -6.43
N ALA A 56 -33.52 10.23 -7.36
CA ALA A 56 -32.61 10.56 -8.45
C ALA A 56 -31.39 11.37 -8.00
N SER A 57 -31.53 12.28 -7.03
CA SER A 57 -30.41 13.06 -6.49
C SER A 57 -29.53 12.24 -5.57
N ALA A 58 -30.11 11.37 -4.73
CA ALA A 58 -29.38 10.46 -3.86
C ALA A 58 -28.54 9.43 -4.65
N LEU A 59 -29.09 8.92 -5.76
CA LEU A 59 -28.36 8.02 -6.66
C LEU A 59 -27.24 8.71 -7.44
N LEU A 60 -27.40 10.00 -7.77
CA LEU A 60 -26.38 10.80 -8.46
C LEU A 60 -25.21 11.15 -7.52
N GLU A 61 -25.48 11.46 -6.25
CA GLU A 61 -24.44 11.66 -5.23
C GLU A 61 -23.67 10.37 -4.94
N LEU A 62 -24.36 9.24 -4.78
CA LEU A 62 -23.75 7.92 -4.61
C LEU A 62 -22.88 7.50 -5.82
N ALA A 63 -23.35 7.78 -7.04
CA ALA A 63 -22.58 7.50 -8.25
C ALA A 63 -21.34 8.40 -8.40
N ASN A 64 -21.34 9.60 -7.80
CA ASN A 64 -20.17 10.47 -7.76
C ASN A 64 -19.16 10.01 -6.69
N HIS A 65 -19.62 9.58 -5.51
CA HIS A 65 -18.75 9.11 -4.43
C HIS A 65 -18.04 7.78 -4.74
N ILE A 66 -18.72 6.82 -5.38
CA ILE A 66 -18.10 5.55 -5.81
C ILE A 66 -16.95 5.79 -6.78
N ARG A 67 -17.09 6.81 -7.65
CA ARG A 67 -16.05 7.21 -8.61
C ARG A 67 -14.80 7.74 -7.92
N GLU A 68 -14.95 8.36 -6.75
CA GLU A 68 -13.86 8.92 -5.93
C GLU A 68 -13.16 7.91 -5.01
N SER A 69 -13.60 6.64 -4.99
CA SER A 69 -13.00 5.59 -4.16
C SER A 69 -11.51 5.34 -4.43
N GLY A 70 -10.99 5.81 -5.57
CA GLY A 70 -9.58 5.64 -5.96
C GLY A 70 -9.19 4.20 -6.29
N VAL A 71 -10.14 3.26 -6.22
CA VAL A 71 -9.93 1.87 -6.60
C VAL A 71 -9.96 1.78 -8.13
N PRO A 72 -8.86 1.34 -8.77
CA PRO A 72 -8.85 1.16 -10.21
C PRO A 72 -9.81 0.02 -10.56
N MET A 73 -10.85 0.33 -11.33
CA MET A 73 -11.90 -0.63 -11.67
C MET A 73 -12.35 -0.51 -13.12
N ILE A 74 -12.74 -1.66 -13.68
CA ILE A 74 -13.34 -1.79 -15.01
C ILE A 74 -14.60 -2.64 -14.84
N VAL A 75 -15.72 -2.14 -15.34
CA VAL A 75 -16.98 -2.88 -15.43
C VAL A 75 -17.12 -3.40 -16.85
N THR A 76 -17.47 -4.68 -17.00
CA THR A 76 -17.72 -5.31 -18.29
C THR A 76 -19.13 -5.89 -18.39
N ASP A 77 -19.62 -6.01 -19.63
CA ASP A 77 -20.83 -6.76 -19.95
C ASP A 77 -20.59 -8.29 -19.91
N ALA A 78 -21.65 -9.08 -20.11
CA ALA A 78 -21.57 -10.53 -20.16
C ALA A 78 -20.70 -11.08 -21.31
N ALA A 79 -20.38 -10.26 -22.31
CA ALA A 79 -19.51 -10.60 -23.43
C ALA A 79 -18.04 -10.17 -23.19
N GLY A 80 -17.75 -9.53 -22.06
CA GLY A 80 -16.41 -9.04 -21.69
C GLY A 80 -16.04 -7.69 -22.30
N ASN A 81 -17.00 -6.93 -22.83
CA ASN A 81 -16.73 -5.58 -23.32
C ASN A 81 -16.74 -4.59 -22.16
N PRO A 82 -15.74 -3.69 -22.04
CA PRO A 82 -15.76 -2.61 -21.06
C PRO A 82 -16.99 -1.72 -21.27
N THR A 83 -17.76 -1.51 -20.20
CA THR A 83 -18.93 -0.62 -20.19
C THR A 83 -18.71 0.60 -19.31
N ALA A 84 -17.75 0.55 -18.38
CA ALA A 84 -17.35 1.69 -17.57
C ALA A 84 -15.92 1.49 -17.04
N VAL A 85 -15.16 2.59 -16.95
CA VAL A 85 -13.84 2.62 -16.31
C VAL A 85 -13.84 3.68 -15.22
N ALA A 86 -13.20 3.38 -14.08
CA ALA A 86 -12.97 4.36 -13.02
C ALA A 86 -11.56 4.26 -12.42
N ASN A 87 -11.00 5.43 -12.06
CA ASN A 87 -9.68 5.59 -11.44
C ASN A 87 -8.51 5.00 -12.25
N LEU A 88 -8.62 5.07 -13.58
CA LEU A 88 -7.58 4.66 -14.54
C LEU A 88 -7.28 5.82 -15.51
N PRO A 89 -6.06 5.89 -16.09
CA PRO A 89 -5.64 7.00 -16.96
C PRO A 89 -6.20 6.88 -18.40
N PHE A 90 -7.34 6.22 -18.56
CA PHE A 90 -8.02 5.93 -19.81
C PHE A 90 -9.49 5.65 -19.54
N ASP A 91 -10.32 5.81 -20.58
CA ASP A 91 -11.77 5.58 -20.54
C ASP A 91 -12.13 4.20 -21.14
N GLU A 92 -13.40 3.80 -21.07
CA GLU A 92 -13.90 2.51 -21.56
C GLU A 92 -13.66 2.25 -23.06
N ASP A 93 -13.62 3.29 -23.89
CA ASP A 93 -13.41 3.18 -25.33
C ASP A 93 -11.95 2.91 -25.72
N ASP A 94 -11.02 3.08 -24.78
CA ASP A 94 -9.59 2.89 -25.04
C ASP A 94 -9.27 1.39 -25.18
N PRO A 95 -8.55 0.96 -26.23
CA PRO A 95 -8.08 -0.42 -26.37
C PRO A 95 -7.36 -0.96 -25.13
N ARG A 96 -6.68 -0.06 -24.39
CA ARG A 96 -5.98 -0.37 -23.14
C ARG A 96 -6.92 -0.92 -22.06
N ALA A 97 -8.21 -0.58 -22.08
CA ALA A 97 -9.17 -1.09 -21.11
C ALA A 97 -9.25 -2.63 -21.14
N ARG A 98 -9.29 -3.23 -22.34
CA ARG A 98 -9.33 -4.70 -22.48
C ARG A 98 -8.03 -5.37 -22.05
N GLU A 99 -6.89 -4.74 -22.31
CA GLU A 99 -5.59 -5.26 -21.88
C GLU A 99 -5.42 -5.23 -20.36
N TRP A 100 -6.10 -4.31 -19.69
CA TRP A 100 -6.00 -4.14 -18.24
C TRP A 100 -6.87 -5.10 -17.43
N ILE A 101 -7.98 -5.58 -17.99
CA ILE A 101 -8.86 -6.57 -17.34
C ILE A 101 -8.08 -7.76 -16.72
N PRO A 102 -7.27 -8.52 -17.48
CA PRO A 102 -6.53 -9.66 -16.91
C PRO A 102 -5.50 -9.25 -15.85
N ARG A 103 -5.02 -8.00 -15.89
CA ARG A 103 -4.11 -7.47 -14.86
C ARG A 103 -4.83 -7.17 -13.55
N LEU A 104 -6.09 -6.74 -13.63
CA LEU A 104 -6.94 -6.53 -12.45
C LEU A 104 -7.36 -7.87 -11.86
N ASP A 105 -7.73 -8.83 -12.71
CA ASP A 105 -8.12 -10.18 -12.29
C ASP A 105 -6.99 -10.97 -11.63
N ALA A 106 -5.74 -10.71 -12.04
CA ALA A 106 -4.57 -11.27 -11.39
C ALA A 106 -4.34 -10.71 -9.97
N GLN A 107 -4.87 -9.52 -9.66
CA GLN A 107 -4.75 -8.88 -8.36
C GLN A 107 -5.88 -9.29 -7.42
N ASN A 108 -7.12 -9.27 -7.91
CA ASN A 108 -8.29 -9.70 -7.15
C ASN A 108 -9.27 -10.46 -8.06
N PRO A 109 -9.96 -11.49 -7.53
CA PRO A 109 -10.98 -12.18 -8.29
C PRO A 109 -12.14 -11.22 -8.63
N PRO A 110 -12.66 -11.25 -9.87
CA PRO A 110 -13.72 -10.35 -10.30
C PRO A 110 -15.03 -10.62 -9.54
N ILE A 111 -15.80 -9.57 -9.29
CA ILE A 111 -17.10 -9.64 -8.61
C ILE A 111 -18.21 -9.64 -9.65
N MET A 112 -19.11 -10.62 -9.54
CA MET A 112 -20.29 -10.72 -10.40
C MET A 112 -21.41 -9.85 -9.82
N ALA A 113 -21.77 -8.79 -10.52
CA ALA A 113 -22.89 -7.93 -10.14
C ALA A 113 -24.16 -8.37 -10.89
N ARG A 114 -25.17 -8.81 -10.14
CA ARG A 114 -26.50 -9.11 -10.68
C ARG A 114 -27.43 -7.94 -10.35
N GLY A 115 -27.65 -7.03 -11.32
CA GLY A 115 -28.53 -5.87 -11.16
C GLY A 115 -29.13 -5.41 -12.49
N LEU A 116 -30.43 -5.05 -12.46
CA LEU A 116 -31.17 -4.48 -13.60
C LEU A 116 -31.10 -5.28 -14.92
N GLY A 117 -31.26 -6.60 -14.85
CA GLY A 117 -31.43 -7.46 -16.04
C GLY A 117 -30.17 -7.69 -16.88
N THR A 118 -29.00 -7.20 -16.44
CA THR A 118 -27.73 -7.39 -17.15
C THR A 118 -26.73 -8.11 -16.24
N ASN A 119 -26.06 -9.14 -16.74
CA ASN A 119 -24.93 -9.76 -16.05
C ASN A 119 -23.70 -8.87 -16.28
N GLN A 120 -23.28 -8.14 -15.24
CA GLN A 120 -22.08 -7.32 -15.27
C GLN A 120 -20.98 -7.94 -14.43
N VAL A 121 -19.74 -7.75 -14.85
CA VAL A 121 -18.55 -8.22 -14.15
C VAL A 121 -17.70 -7.03 -13.75
N ILE A 122 -17.31 -6.97 -12.49
CA ILE A 122 -16.50 -5.89 -11.93
C ILE A 122 -15.08 -6.43 -11.71
N HIS A 123 -14.12 -5.88 -12.45
CA HIS A 123 -12.70 -6.17 -12.35
C HIS A 123 -12.03 -5.03 -11.57
N PHE A 124 -11.30 -5.33 -10.50
CA PHE A 124 -10.72 -4.30 -9.63
C PHE A 124 -9.32 -4.66 -9.14
N GLY A 125 -8.46 -3.64 -9.07
CA GLY A 125 -7.06 -3.80 -8.68
C GLY A 125 -6.81 -3.47 -7.22
N HIS A 126 -5.54 -3.55 -6.82
CA HIS A 126 -5.10 -3.03 -5.53
C HIS A 126 -5.11 -1.50 -5.53
N THR A 127 -5.50 -0.90 -4.42
CA THR A 127 -5.27 0.54 -4.18
C THR A 127 -3.76 0.81 -4.05
N THR A 128 -3.36 2.06 -4.27
CA THR A 128 -1.96 2.52 -4.10
C THR A 128 -1.40 2.19 -2.71
N LEU A 129 -2.27 2.11 -1.70
CA LEU A 129 -1.95 1.75 -0.32
C LEU A 129 -1.35 0.35 -0.19
N VAL A 130 -1.97 -0.65 -0.84
CA VAL A 130 -1.58 -2.06 -0.74
C VAL A 130 -0.18 -2.27 -1.33
N ARG A 131 0.16 -1.58 -2.41
CA ARG A 131 1.51 -1.64 -3.00
C ARG A 131 2.57 -1.10 -2.03
N GLY A 132 2.28 -0.01 -1.34
CA GLY A 132 3.18 0.56 -0.33
C GLY A 132 3.44 -0.40 0.84
N LEU A 133 2.40 -1.10 1.29
CA LEU A 133 2.45 -2.10 2.37
C LEU A 133 3.32 -3.31 2.06
N GLN A 134 3.50 -3.68 0.80
CA GLN A 134 4.34 -4.83 0.44
C GLN A 134 5.83 -4.47 0.35
N VAL A 135 6.17 -3.28 -0.16
CA VAL A 135 7.57 -2.94 -0.48
C VAL A 135 8.29 -2.28 0.69
N ILE A 136 7.64 -1.33 1.37
CA ILE A 136 8.31 -0.49 2.38
C ILE A 136 8.73 -1.29 3.62
N PRO A 137 7.88 -2.16 4.21
CA PRO A 137 8.29 -2.98 5.34
C PRO A 137 9.44 -3.93 5.01
N VAL A 138 9.46 -4.51 3.81
CA VAL A 138 10.55 -5.39 3.36
C VAL A 138 11.87 -4.61 3.28
N ALA A 139 11.85 -3.40 2.72
CA ALA A 139 13.02 -2.52 2.69
C ALA A 139 13.53 -2.17 4.11
N GLN A 140 12.63 -1.94 5.06
CA GLN A 140 12.98 -1.68 6.46
C GLN A 140 13.64 -2.90 7.12
N VAL A 141 13.13 -4.11 6.87
CA VAL A 141 13.75 -5.36 7.37
C VAL A 141 15.14 -5.56 6.79
N VAL A 142 15.32 -5.33 5.49
CA VAL A 142 16.64 -5.40 4.83
C VAL A 142 17.61 -4.39 5.45
N MET A 143 17.16 -3.16 5.69
CA MET A 143 17.98 -2.13 6.32
C MET A 143 18.33 -2.47 7.77
N LEU A 144 17.39 -3.03 8.54
CA LEU A 144 17.65 -3.52 9.90
C LEU A 144 18.69 -4.64 9.90
N ALA A 145 18.56 -5.61 9.00
CA ALA A 145 19.51 -6.71 8.87
C ALA A 145 20.92 -6.19 8.54
N ALA A 146 21.03 -5.22 7.62
CA ALA A 146 22.30 -4.58 7.30
C ALA A 146 22.93 -3.88 8.52
N LEU A 147 22.13 -3.18 9.33
CA LEU A 147 22.61 -2.54 10.57
C LEU A 147 23.10 -3.57 11.60
N LEU A 148 22.37 -4.68 11.77
CA LEU A 148 22.78 -5.76 12.67
C LEU A 148 24.09 -6.42 12.24
N LEU A 149 24.25 -6.69 10.94
CA LEU A 149 25.48 -7.24 10.37
C LEU A 149 26.66 -6.28 10.56
N ALA A 150 26.47 -4.99 10.32
CA ALA A 150 27.49 -3.97 10.55
C ALA A 150 27.90 -3.90 12.03
N GLY A 151 26.92 -3.98 12.94
CA GLY A 151 27.15 -4.06 14.38
C GLY A 151 27.96 -5.30 14.79
N ALA A 152 27.56 -6.48 14.31
CA ALA A 152 28.26 -7.73 14.58
C ALA A 152 29.72 -7.71 14.08
N TYR A 153 29.93 -7.21 12.86
CA TYR A 153 31.27 -7.06 12.29
C TYR A 153 32.16 -6.11 13.12
N ALA A 154 31.58 -5.00 13.60
CA ALA A 154 32.29 -4.05 14.46
C ALA A 154 32.67 -4.64 15.83
N VAL A 155 31.89 -5.59 16.36
CA VAL A 155 32.23 -6.30 17.61
C VAL A 155 33.30 -7.35 17.38
N GLN A 156 33.19 -8.17 16.33
CA GLN A 156 34.18 -9.20 16.01
C GLN A 156 35.57 -8.61 15.76
N THR A 157 35.65 -7.51 15.02
CA THR A 157 36.93 -6.81 14.78
C THR A 157 37.56 -6.27 16.07
N ARG A 158 36.77 -5.80 17.03
CA ARG A 158 37.27 -5.38 18.36
C ARG A 158 37.81 -6.56 19.16
N ALA A 159 37.08 -7.67 19.17
CA ALA A 159 37.49 -8.89 19.89
C ALA A 159 38.82 -9.47 19.38
N ARG A 160 39.18 -9.19 18.11
CA ARG A 160 40.47 -9.58 17.53
C ARG A 160 41.61 -8.66 17.98
N ALA A 161 41.36 -7.35 18.02
CA ALA A 161 42.35 -6.35 18.42
C ALA A 161 42.72 -6.42 19.93
N ASP A 162 41.77 -6.80 20.79
CA ASP A 162 42.06 -6.94 22.22
C ASP A 162 42.92 -8.18 22.53
N ARG A 163 42.84 -9.24 21.71
CA ARG A 163 43.69 -10.44 21.84
C ARG A 163 45.17 -10.17 21.55
N GLU A 164 45.46 -9.36 20.55
CA GLU A 164 46.85 -9.01 20.17
C GLU A 164 47.55 -8.18 21.25
N ARG A 165 46.81 -7.34 21.99
CA ARG A 165 47.36 -6.56 23.11
C ARG A 165 47.75 -7.42 24.31
N VAL A 166 47.02 -8.49 24.58
CA VAL A 166 47.33 -9.42 25.68
C VAL A 166 48.61 -10.21 25.38
N TRP A 167 48.81 -10.67 24.13
CA TRP A 167 50.06 -11.32 23.73
C TRP A 167 51.26 -10.36 23.71
N ALA A 168 51.07 -9.11 23.28
CA ALA A 168 52.12 -8.11 23.34
C ALA A 168 52.53 -7.73 24.78
N GLY A 169 51.61 -7.85 25.75
CA GLY A 169 51.89 -7.67 27.18
C GLY A 169 52.68 -8.84 27.77
N MET A 170 52.27 -10.09 27.48
CA MET A 170 52.96 -11.30 27.97
C MET A 170 54.37 -11.50 27.40
N ALA A 171 54.71 -10.91 26.25
CA ALA A 171 56.05 -11.00 25.67
C ALA A 171 57.04 -9.99 26.27
N ARG A 172 56.59 -9.10 27.15
CA ARG A 172 57.37 -8.00 27.72
C ARG A 172 57.73 -8.21 29.19
N GLU A 173 57.21 -9.27 29.80
CA GLU A 173 57.56 -9.81 31.13
C GLU A 173 58.41 -11.08 30.95
#